data_AF-A0A2M7SPA7-F1
#
_entry.id   AF-A0A2M7SPA7-F1
#
_cell.length_a   1.000
_cell.length_b   1.000
_cell.length_c   1.000
_cell.angle_alpha   90.00
_cell.angle_beta   90.00
_cell.angle_gamma   90.00
#
_symmetry.space_group_name_H-M   'P 1'
#
loop_
_entity.id
_entity.type
_entity.pdbx_description
1 polymer ?
#
loop_
_entity_poly.entity_id
_entity_poly.type
_entity_poly.pdbx_seq_one_letter_code
_entity_poly.pdbx_strand_id
1 'polypeptide(L)'
;GSLADRFSKQRVATSMLALASIPLFLVSILGWSPWLYLLVPLSGMFTGAVHSIIVVLAQRMIKGGMALASGLTLGFMFSAGALGTLLSGPLADARGFPPVFQMTAGLVILASLLTLFLRGGVK
;
A
#
# COMPACT_ATOMS: atom_id res chain seq x y z
N GLY A 1 2.86 6.53 12.25
CA GLY A 1 3.48 7.60 13.05
C GLY A 1 4.43 7.02 14.08
N SER A 2 3.96 6.72 15.29
CA SER A 2 4.85 6.42 16.44
C SER A 2 5.76 5.19 16.30
N LEU A 3 5.31 4.11 15.63
CA LEU A 3 6.14 2.92 15.41
C LEU A 3 7.30 3.16 14.42
N ALA A 4 7.09 4.02 13.42
CA ALA A 4 8.10 4.39 12.42
C ALA A 4 9.11 5.44 12.91
N ASP A 5 8.89 5.99 14.11
CA ASP A 5 9.84 6.90 14.76
C ASP A 5 10.79 6.16 15.71
N ARG A 6 10.44 4.94 16.13
CA ARG A 6 11.31 4.07 16.97
C ARG A 6 12.10 3.02 16.17
N PHE A 7 11.61 2.61 15.01
CA PHE A 7 12.26 1.65 14.12
C PHE A 7 12.64 2.28 12.79
N SER A 8 13.60 1.67 12.06
CA SER A 8 13.93 2.11 10.69
C SER A 8 12.65 2.15 9.85
N LYS A 9 12.29 3.34 9.36
CA LYS A 9 11.06 3.64 8.60
C LYS A 9 10.82 2.65 7.46
N GLN A 10 11.92 2.21 6.84
CA GLN A 10 11.93 1.22 5.75
C GLN A 10 11.49 -0.18 6.21
N ARG A 11 11.97 -0.65 7.37
CA ARG A 11 11.59 -1.97 7.92
C ARG A 11 10.12 -1.99 8.30
N VAL A 12 9.62 -0.92 8.90
CA VAL A 12 8.21 -0.78 9.27
C VAL A 12 7.32 -0.77 8.02
N ALA A 13 7.68 0.01 7.00
CA ALA A 13 6.91 0.04 5.75
C ALA A 13 6.88 -1.34 5.06
N THR A 14 8.02 -2.02 4.99
CA THR A 14 8.12 -3.37 4.40
C THR A 14 7.26 -4.38 5.16
N SER A 15 7.36 -4.41 6.49
CA SER A 15 6.60 -5.35 7.33
C SER A 15 5.11 -5.08 7.29
N MET A 16 4.68 -3.81 7.26
CA MET A 16 3.27 -3.46 7.20
C MET A 16 2.66 -3.80 5.84
N LEU A 17 3.39 -3.59 4.74
CA LEU A 17 2.94 -4.03 3.41
C LEU A 17 2.89 -5.56 3.31
N ALA A 18 3.91 -6.27 3.80
CA ALA A 18 3.90 -7.73 3.81
C ALA A 18 2.72 -8.27 4.62
N LEU A 19 2.46 -7.67 5.79
CA LEU A 19 1.35 -8.04 6.67
C LEU A 19 -0.01 -7.69 6.04
N ALA A 20 -0.12 -6.60 5.28
CA ALA A 20 -1.34 -6.21 4.55
C ALA A 20 -1.73 -7.23 3.45
N SER A 21 -0.75 -7.92 2.87
CA SER A 21 -1.03 -8.93 1.84
C SER A 21 -1.84 -10.12 2.37
N ILE A 22 -1.67 -10.47 3.65
CA ILE A 22 -2.35 -11.61 4.27
C ILE A 22 -3.88 -11.41 4.30
N PRO A 23 -4.43 -10.32 4.91
CA PRO A 23 -5.87 -10.10 4.91
C PRO A 23 -6.41 -9.85 3.49
N LEU A 24 -5.66 -9.20 2.59
CA LEU A 24 -6.07 -9.03 1.19
C LEU A 24 -6.26 -10.37 0.47
N PHE A 25 -5.32 -11.29 0.65
CA PHE A 25 -5.41 -12.63 0.08
C PHE A 25 -6.52 -13.45 0.73
N LEU A 26 -6.69 -13.35 2.05
CA LEU A 26 -7.77 -14.03 2.77
C LEU A 26 -9.16 -13.59 2.28
N VAL A 27 -9.35 -12.29 2.00
CA VAL A 27 -10.59 -11.75 1.42
C VAL A 27 -10.89 -12.38 0.06
N SER A 28 -9.88 -12.73 -0.74
CA SER A 28 -10.07 -13.42 -2.01
C SER A 28 -10.65 -14.83 -1.84
N ILE A 29 -10.27 -15.54 -0.77
CA ILE A 29 -10.64 -16.95 -0.55
C ILE A 29 -11.95 -17.08 0.22
N LEU A 30 -12.20 -16.22 1.21
CA LEU A 30 -13.33 -16.39 2.13
C LEU A 30 -14.70 -16.11 1.51
N GLY A 31 -14.78 -15.40 0.38
CA GLY A 31 -16.06 -15.01 -0.22
C GLY A 31 -16.93 -14.19 0.74
N TRP A 32 -18.26 -14.25 0.58
CA TRP A 32 -19.20 -13.57 1.49
C TRP A 32 -19.19 -14.23 2.87
N SER A 33 -18.49 -13.59 3.82
CA SER A 33 -18.32 -14.06 5.19
C SER A 33 -18.35 -12.91 6.20
N PRO A 34 -18.89 -13.11 7.42
CA PRO A 34 -18.84 -12.09 8.48
C PRO A 34 -17.42 -11.61 8.81
N TRP A 35 -16.40 -12.44 8.55
CA TRP A 35 -15.00 -12.08 8.73
C TRP A 35 -14.54 -10.91 7.86
N LEU A 36 -15.25 -10.61 6.76
CA LEU A 36 -14.94 -9.44 5.92
C LEU A 36 -15.03 -8.12 6.69
N TYR A 37 -15.94 -8.02 7.66
CA TYR A 37 -16.07 -6.82 8.50
C TYR A 37 -14.82 -6.54 9.33
N LEU A 38 -14.01 -7.56 9.61
CA LEU A 38 -12.73 -7.41 10.30
C LEU A 38 -11.55 -7.29 9.32
N LEU A 39 -11.53 -8.13 8.28
CA LEU A 39 -10.40 -8.23 7.35
C LEU A 39 -10.24 -7.00 6.46
N VAL A 40 -11.34 -6.39 6.01
CA VAL A 40 -11.29 -5.20 5.15
C VAL A 40 -10.72 -3.98 5.89
N PRO A 41 -11.20 -3.61 7.09
CA PRO A 41 -10.58 -2.55 7.88
C PRO A 41 -9.13 -2.85 8.25
N LEU A 42 -8.80 -4.11 8.55
CA LEU A 42 -7.45 -4.52 8.91
C LEU A 42 -6.46 -4.32 7.73
N SER A 43 -6.87 -4.72 6.52
CA SER A 43 -6.12 -4.46 5.29
C SER A 43 -5.91 -2.95 5.06
N GLY A 44 -6.97 -2.16 5.21
CA GLY A 44 -6.92 -0.69 5.07
C GLY A 44 -6.01 -0.03 6.10
N MET A 45 -6.01 -0.52 7.35
CA MET A 45 -5.15 -0.02 8.40
C MET A 45 -3.66 -0.22 8.07
N PHE A 46 -3.28 -1.40 7.58
CA PHE A 46 -1.89 -1.69 7.24
C PHE A 46 -1.40 -0.91 6.02
N THR A 47 -2.21 -0.81 4.97
CA THR A 47 -1.88 -0.01 3.78
C THR A 47 -1.86 1.50 4.09
N GLY A 48 -2.81 1.98 4.89
CA GLY A 48 -2.87 3.37 5.35
C GLY A 48 -1.69 3.77 6.24
N ALA A 49 -1.19 2.87 7.08
CA ALA A 49 -0.03 3.14 7.93
C ALA A 49 1.24 3.46 7.12
N VAL A 50 1.38 2.84 5.94
CA VAL A 50 2.53 2.99 5.04
C VAL A 50 2.48 4.33 4.28
N HIS A 51 1.27 4.80 3.94
CA HIS A 51 1.06 6.06 3.22
C HIS A 51 1.77 7.25 3.90
N SER A 52 1.59 7.40 5.21
CA SER A 52 2.23 8.46 5.99
C SER A 52 3.76 8.39 5.96
N ILE A 53 4.34 7.17 5.94
CA ILE A 53 5.79 6.98 5.91
C ILE A 53 6.36 7.40 4.55
N ILE A 54 5.69 7.03 3.45
CA ILE A 54 6.14 7.35 2.08
C ILE A 54 6.15 8.86 1.85
N VAL A 55 5.09 9.56 2.25
CA VAL A 55 5.00 11.02 2.07
C VAL A 55 6.14 11.73 2.81
N VAL A 56 6.40 11.37 4.06
CA VAL A 56 7.49 11.97 4.86
C VAL A 56 8.86 11.65 4.24
N LEU A 57 9.06 10.44 3.73
CA LEU A 57 10.32 10.07 3.09
C LEU A 57 10.54 10.84 1.78
N ALA A 58 9.51 10.97 0.94
CA ALA A 58 9.56 11.75 -0.29
C ALA A 58 9.89 13.23 -0.01
N GLN A 59 9.26 13.82 1.01
CA GLN A 59 9.55 15.19 1.44
C GLN A 59 11.00 15.37 1.89
N ARG A 60 11.59 14.38 2.59
CA ARG A 60 12.99 14.41 3.02
C ARG A 60 13.99 14.29 1.86
N MET A 61 13.59 13.65 0.75
CA MET A 61 14.46 13.50 -0.43
C MET A 61 14.65 14.81 -1.21
N ILE A 62 13.68 15.73 -1.16
CA ILE A 62 13.71 17.00 -1.90
C ILE A 62 13.90 18.17 -0.93
N LYS A 63 15.15 18.62 -0.75
CA LYS A 63 15.48 19.79 0.09
C LYS A 63 14.87 21.06 -0.50
N GLY A 64 14.10 21.79 0.31
CA GLY A 64 13.48 23.06 -0.10
C GLY A 64 12.22 22.94 -0.98
N GLY A 65 11.81 21.72 -1.34
CA GLY A 65 10.70 21.45 -2.27
C GLY A 65 9.57 20.60 -1.68
N MET A 66 9.16 20.85 -0.43
CA MET A 66 8.13 20.03 0.25
C MET A 66 6.81 19.98 -0.52
N ALA A 67 6.37 21.11 -1.10
CA ALA A 67 5.16 21.18 -1.90
C ALA A 67 5.26 20.34 -3.18
N LEU A 68 6.40 20.40 -3.87
CA LEU A 68 6.66 19.61 -5.08
C LEU A 68 6.72 18.10 -4.77
N ALA A 69 7.42 17.71 -3.70
CA ALA A 69 7.51 16.31 -3.27
C ALA A 69 6.13 15.72 -2.96
N SER A 70 5.31 16.47 -2.21
CA SER A 70 3.96 16.06 -1.84
C SER A 70 3.04 16.03 -3.05
N GLY A 71 3.13 17.03 -3.93
CA GLY A 71 2.35 17.11 -5.17
C GLY A 71 2.65 15.95 -6.14
N LEU A 72 3.93 15.63 -6.37
CA LEU A 72 4.32 14.50 -7.21
C LEU A 72 3.89 13.15 -6.61
N THR A 73 4.05 12.98 -5.30
CA THR A 73 3.64 11.75 -4.60
C THR A 73 2.13 11.55 -4.69
N LEU A 74 1.36 12.61 -4.42
CA LEU A 74 -0.11 12.56 -4.44
C LEU A 74 -0.65 12.42 -5.86
N GLY A 75 -0.06 13.13 -6.84
CA GLY A 75 -0.39 13.00 -8.25
C GLY A 75 -0.17 11.58 -8.76
N PHE A 76 1.00 11.00 -8.47
CA PHE A 76 1.28 9.60 -8.82
C PHE A 76 0.29 8.64 -8.16
N MET A 77 -0.07 8.88 -6.90
CA MET A 77 -1.04 8.05 -6.18
C MET A 77 -2.41 8.03 -6.84
N PHE A 78 -2.95 9.19 -7.22
CA PHE A 78 -4.24 9.25 -7.88
C PHE A 78 -4.21 8.67 -9.29
N SER A 79 -3.14 8.92 -10.06
CA SER A 79 -2.98 8.32 -11.39
C SER A 79 -2.86 6.79 -11.31
N ALA A 80 -2.07 6.27 -10.37
CA ALA A 80 -1.97 4.83 -10.13
C ALA A 80 -3.30 4.24 -9.64
N GLY A 81 -4.05 4.97 -8.81
CA GLY A 81 -5.39 4.59 -8.37
C GLY A 81 -6.38 4.50 -9.54
N ALA A 82 -6.39 5.49 -10.43
CA ALA A 82 -7.23 5.50 -11.63
C ALA A 82 -6.88 4.36 -12.61
N LEU A 83 -5.58 4.06 -12.78
CA LEU A 83 -5.16 2.88 -13.54
C LEU A 83 -5.60 1.58 -12.86
N GLY A 84 -5.50 1.51 -11.54
CA GLY A 84 -5.95 0.38 -10.73
C GLY A 84 -7.44 0.11 -10.89
N THR A 85 -8.29 1.15 -10.85
CA THR A 85 -9.74 1.00 -11.06
C THR A 85 -10.07 0.64 -12.51
N LEU A 86 -9.36 1.20 -13.49
CA LEU A 86 -9.53 0.86 -14.90
C LEU A 86 -9.21 -0.60 -15.20
N LEU A 87 -8.22 -1.19 -14.52
CA LEU A 87 -7.86 -2.60 -14.68
C LEU A 87 -8.75 -3.53 -13.85
N SER A 88 -9.05 -3.15 -12.61
CA SER A 88 -9.80 -4.00 -11.69
C SER A 88 -11.30 -4.04 -11.99
N GLY A 89 -11.89 -2.98 -12.54
CA GLY A 89 -13.32 -2.93 -12.88
C GLY A 89 -13.72 -4.01 -13.89
N PRO A 90 -13.18 -3.98 -15.12
CA PRO A 90 -13.48 -5.01 -16.12
C PRO A 90 -13.10 -6.43 -15.66
N LEU A 91 -12.06 -6.56 -14.84
CA LEU A 91 -11.66 -7.83 -14.27
C LEU A 91 -12.70 -8.36 -13.26
N ALA A 92 -13.27 -7.48 -12.44
CA ALA A 92 -14.34 -7.80 -11.51
C ALA A 92 -15.61 -8.23 -12.27
N ASP A 93 -15.95 -7.52 -13.34
CA ASP A 93 -17.15 -7.81 -14.13
C ASP A 93 -17.02 -9.15 -14.87
N ALA A 94 -15.83 -9.48 -15.38
CA ALA A 94 -15.62 -10.70 -16.15
C ALA A 94 -15.37 -11.97 -15.31
N ARG A 95 -14.69 -11.85 -14.16
CA ARG A 95 -14.22 -13.00 -13.36
C ARG A 95 -14.58 -12.91 -11.88
N GLY A 96 -15.37 -11.92 -11.49
CA GLY A 96 -15.73 -11.65 -10.10
C GLY A 96 -14.62 -10.98 -9.29
N PHE A 97 -14.90 -10.76 -8.01
CA PHE A 97 -13.98 -10.09 -7.08
C PHE A 97 -12.73 -10.88 -6.64
N PRO A 98 -12.74 -12.23 -6.53
CA PRO A 98 -11.56 -12.97 -6.07
C PRO A 98 -10.24 -12.65 -6.82
N PRO A 99 -10.20 -12.61 -8.17
CA PRO A 99 -8.98 -12.27 -8.90
C PRO A 99 -8.53 -10.81 -8.69
N VAL A 100 -9.45 -9.89 -8.44
CA VAL A 100 -9.12 -8.48 -8.12
C VAL A 100 -8.37 -8.39 -6.79
N PHE A 101 -8.83 -9.12 -5.78
CA PHE A 101 -8.15 -9.18 -4.49
C PHE A 101 -6.79 -9.88 -4.57
N GLN A 102 -6.64 -10.92 -5.39
CA GLN A 102 -5.35 -11.56 -5.65
C GLN A 102 -4.36 -10.63 -6.35
N MET A 103 -4.81 -9.92 -7.38
CA MET A 103 -4.01 -8.90 -8.06
C MET A 103 -3.56 -7.82 -7.08
N THR A 104 -4.46 -7.35 -6.24
CA THR A 104 -4.16 -6.32 -5.22
C THR A 104 -3.18 -6.84 -4.17
N ALA A 105 -3.35 -8.07 -3.68
CA ALA A 105 -2.40 -8.70 -2.77
C ALA A 105 -1.00 -8.83 -3.41
N GLY A 106 -0.93 -9.27 -4.68
CA GLY A 106 0.30 -9.34 -5.44
C GLY A 106 0.99 -7.98 -5.61
N LEU A 107 0.23 -6.93 -5.92
CA LEU A 107 0.75 -5.56 -5.99
C LEU A 107 1.32 -5.07 -4.65
N VAL A 108 0.67 -5.41 -3.53
CA VAL A 108 1.14 -5.07 -2.19
C VAL A 108 2.42 -5.82 -1.82
N ILE A 109 2.56 -7.09 -2.21
CA ILE A 109 3.81 -7.85 -2.06
C ILE A 109 4.92 -7.20 -2.90
N LEU A 110 4.64 -6.86 -4.17
CA LEU A 110 5.59 -6.17 -5.03
C LEU A 110 6.02 -4.83 -4.42
N ALA A 111 5.08 -4.06 -3.86
CA ALA A 111 5.37 -2.82 -3.16
C ALA A 111 6.25 -3.05 -1.92
N SER A 112 6.00 -4.12 -1.15
CA SER A 112 6.85 -4.53 -0.02
C SER A 112 8.28 -4.81 -0.48
N LEU A 113 8.44 -5.58 -1.57
CA LEU A 113 9.75 -5.90 -2.14
C LEU A 113 10.46 -4.65 -2.69
N LEU A 114 9.75 -3.75 -3.36
CA LEU A 114 10.28 -2.47 -3.83
C LEU A 114 10.73 -1.57 -2.66
N THR A 115 10.02 -1.64 -1.53
CA THR A 115 10.39 -0.89 -0.32
C THR A 115 11.72 -1.39 0.29
N LEU A 116 12.13 -2.64 0.04
CA LEU A 116 13.47 -3.12 0.44
C LEU A 116 14.60 -2.43 -0.33
N PHE A 117 14.34 -1.98 -1.56
CA PHE A 117 15.31 -1.21 -2.36
C PHE A 117 15.36 0.27 -1.97
N LEU A 118 14.34 0.74 -1.25
CA LEU A 118 14.24 2.09 -0.72
C LEU A 118 15.20 2.28 0.46
N ARG A 119 16.52 2.20 0.19
CA ARG A 119 17.56 2.49 1.19
C ARG A 119 17.29 3.87 1.77
N GLY A 120 16.98 3.91 3.06
CA GLY A 120 17.02 5.12 3.85
C GLY A 120 18.45 5.66 3.84
N GLY A 121 18.76 6.50 2.84
CA GLY A 121 19.91 7.37 2.90
C GLY A 121 19.80 8.24 4.15
N VAL A 122 20.95 8.42 4.79
CA VAL A 122 21.25 9.30 5.93
C VAL A 122 21.09 8.62 7.31
N LYS A 123 22.23 8.14 7.81
CA LYS A 123 22.56 8.13 9.24
C LYS A 123 22.33 9.50 9.85
#